data_AF-A0A3N4PW69-F1
#
_entry.id   AF-A0A3N4PW69-F1
#
_cell.length_a   1.000
_cell.length_b   1.000
_cell.length_c   1.000
_cell.angle_alpha   90.00
_cell.angle_beta   90.00
_cell.angle_gamma   90.00
#
_symmetry.space_group_name_H-M   'P 1'
#
loop_
_entity.id
_entity.type
_entity.pdbx_description
1 polymer ?
#
loop_
_entity_poly.entity_id
_entity_poly.type
_entity_poly.pdbx_seq_one_letter_code
_entity_poly.pdbx_strand_id
1 'polypeptide(L)'
;MIIRRFSGIILLAASLAACNQPQGADDAAGKAAAEQPLTAVTATLPAVYYDSLQVTMSAYYQLSAALVKADTMGADMAAAALKYHLDSLPVARTGLDSSRVAQLAGQASGISAELEGMLIDKNGLDGRRLAFQMVSDQLYDLLRVTPLKNTAIFRQYCPMAFDNRGAHWLSDKTEIVNPYFGDEMLHCGSVTDTLRF
;
A
#
# COMPACT_ATOMS: atom_id res chain seq x y z
N MET A 1 -58.08 -28.22 38.19
CA MET A 1 -59.53 -28.20 38.46
C MET A 1 -59.84 -26.86 39.09
N ILE A 2 -60.58 -26.00 38.35
CA ILE A 2 -61.59 -25.01 38.76
C ILE A 2 -61.25 -24.17 40.03
N ILE A 3 -61.18 -22.83 40.00
CA ILE A 3 -62.29 -21.87 40.21
C ILE A 3 -61.61 -20.47 40.24
N ARG A 4 -61.86 -19.51 39.33
CA ARG A 4 -62.98 -18.55 39.18
C ARG A 4 -63.05 -17.43 40.24
N ARG A 5 -63.15 -16.17 39.74
CA ARG A 5 -63.79 -14.94 40.28
C ARG A 5 -62.87 -13.93 41.01
N PHE A 6 -62.61 -12.76 40.41
CA PHE A 6 -63.39 -11.50 40.40
C PHE A 6 -63.39 -10.77 41.75
N SER A 7 -62.57 -9.71 41.84
CA SER A 7 -62.75 -8.55 42.72
C SER A 7 -62.17 -7.32 42.01
N GLY A 8 -63.01 -6.35 41.67
CA GLY A 8 -62.59 -5.05 41.17
C GLY A 8 -62.28 -4.10 42.32
N ILE A 9 -61.39 -3.13 42.09
CA ILE A 9 -61.32 -1.84 42.80
C ILE A 9 -60.94 -0.78 41.76
N ILE A 10 -61.76 0.27 41.74
CA ILE A 10 -61.59 1.55 41.06
C ILE A 10 -60.48 2.34 41.76
N LEU A 11 -59.55 2.98 41.03
CA LEU A 11 -59.09 4.33 41.40
C LEU A 11 -58.30 5.00 40.28
N LEU A 12 -58.82 6.17 39.89
CA LEU A 12 -58.32 7.17 38.98
C LEU A 12 -57.16 7.91 39.65
N ALA A 13 -55.96 7.97 39.07
CA ALA A 13 -54.95 8.94 39.47
C ALA A 13 -53.85 9.17 38.41
N ALA A 14 -53.73 10.44 38.02
CA ALA A 14 -52.51 11.14 37.62
C ALA A 14 -51.78 10.69 36.34
N SER A 15 -52.04 11.46 35.29
CA SER A 15 -51.13 11.67 34.16
C SER A 15 -49.73 12.09 34.64
N LEU A 16 -48.75 11.23 34.35
CA LEU A 16 -47.35 11.62 34.16
C LEU A 16 -46.97 11.25 32.73
N ALA A 17 -46.79 12.27 31.90
CA ALA A 17 -46.20 12.14 30.58
C ALA A 17 -44.74 11.70 30.75
N ALA A 18 -44.49 10.40 30.67
CA ALA A 18 -43.15 9.85 30.55
C ALA A 18 -42.70 9.98 29.09
N CYS A 19 -41.77 10.90 28.83
CA CYS A 19 -41.01 10.94 27.60
C CYS A 19 -40.21 9.63 27.49
N ASN A 20 -40.54 8.80 26.51
CA ASN A 20 -39.76 7.63 26.15
C ASN A 20 -38.53 8.09 25.36
N GLN A 21 -37.38 8.07 26.01
CA GLN A 21 -36.07 8.37 25.44
C GLN A 21 -35.46 7.04 24.93
N PRO A 22 -35.18 6.86 23.64
CA PRO A 22 -34.23 5.84 23.23
C PRO A 22 -32.84 6.32 23.64
N GLN A 23 -32.18 5.53 24.49
CA GLN A 23 -30.76 5.69 24.81
C GLN A 23 -29.95 5.43 23.53
N GLY A 24 -29.60 6.51 22.84
CA GLY A 24 -28.52 6.51 21.85
C GLY A 24 -27.21 6.57 22.63
N ALA A 25 -26.48 5.46 22.63
CA ALA A 25 -25.15 5.37 23.19
C ALA A 25 -24.19 6.22 22.36
N ASP A 26 -23.61 7.21 23.05
CA ASP A 26 -22.33 7.88 22.86
C ASP A 26 -21.59 7.65 21.53
N ASP A 27 -21.69 8.67 20.69
CA ASP A 27 -20.73 9.00 19.64
C ASP A 27 -19.36 9.34 20.24
N ALA A 28 -18.39 8.44 20.07
CA ALA A 28 -16.96 8.77 20.10
C ALA A 28 -16.14 7.82 19.22
N ALA A 29 -16.60 7.60 17.99
CA ALA A 29 -15.73 7.09 16.92
C ALA A 29 -15.16 8.30 16.18
N GLY A 30 -13.90 8.63 16.46
CA GLY A 30 -13.14 9.60 15.68
C GLY A 30 -13.21 9.20 14.20
N LYS A 31 -13.85 10.06 13.40
CA LYS A 31 -13.75 9.98 11.94
C LYS A 31 -12.27 10.14 11.59
N ALA A 32 -11.60 9.03 11.31
CA ALA A 32 -10.38 9.05 10.53
C ALA A 32 -10.68 9.87 9.28
N ALA A 33 -9.96 10.98 9.10
CA ALA A 33 -10.02 11.75 7.88
C ALA A 33 -9.73 10.77 6.73
N ALA A 34 -10.66 10.64 5.80
CA ALA A 34 -10.43 9.87 4.59
C ALA A 34 -9.21 10.49 3.89
N GLU A 35 -8.12 9.72 3.79
CA GLU A 35 -6.98 10.08 2.95
C GLU A 35 -7.51 10.25 1.52
N GLN A 36 -7.56 11.50 1.06
CA GLN A 36 -7.87 11.77 -0.32
C GLN A 36 -6.71 11.24 -1.18
N PRO A 37 -6.98 10.51 -2.28
CA PRO A 37 -5.93 10.04 -3.15
C PRO A 37 -5.12 11.23 -3.66
N LEU A 38 -3.81 11.23 -3.44
CA LEU A 38 -2.91 12.25 -3.99
C LEU A 38 -3.04 12.26 -5.51
N THR A 39 -3.23 13.46 -6.06
CA THR A 39 -3.08 13.70 -7.49
C THR A 39 -1.59 13.85 -7.83
N ALA A 40 -1.22 13.46 -9.06
CA ALA A 40 0.14 13.61 -9.56
C ALA A 40 0.63 15.05 -9.41
N VAL A 41 1.88 15.23 -8.97
CA VAL A 41 2.53 16.55 -9.01
C VAL A 41 2.57 17.02 -10.46
N THR A 42 2.02 18.20 -10.75
CA THR A 42 2.10 18.84 -12.07
C THR A 42 3.34 19.73 -12.23
N ALA A 43 3.95 20.15 -11.12
CA ALA A 43 5.19 20.91 -11.11
C ALA A 43 6.42 20.01 -11.35
N THR A 44 7.41 20.55 -12.07
CA THR A 44 8.72 19.89 -12.21
C THR A 44 9.43 19.88 -10.85
N LEU A 45 9.88 18.70 -10.42
CA LEU A 45 10.65 18.54 -9.17
C LEU A 45 12.14 18.88 -9.41
N PRO A 46 12.92 19.18 -8.35
CA PRO A 46 14.35 19.43 -8.50
C PRO A 46 15.12 18.20 -8.97
N ALA A 47 16.18 18.41 -9.75
CA ALA A 47 17.01 17.33 -10.32
C ALA A 47 17.50 16.33 -9.26
N VAL A 48 17.91 16.81 -8.09
CA VAL A 48 18.34 15.97 -6.97
C VAL A 48 17.29 14.95 -6.54
N TYR A 49 16.00 15.29 -6.60
CA TYR A 49 14.94 14.35 -6.28
C TYR A 49 14.79 13.28 -7.36
N TYR A 50 14.81 13.68 -8.64
CA TYR A 50 14.75 12.74 -9.76
C TYR A 50 15.94 11.79 -9.78
N ASP A 51 17.15 12.30 -9.54
CA ASP A 51 18.37 11.49 -9.50
C ASP A 51 18.30 10.47 -8.35
N SER A 52 17.89 10.90 -7.16
CA SER A 52 17.67 9.99 -6.02
C SER A 52 16.61 8.94 -6.32
N LEU A 53 15.47 9.34 -6.88
CA LEU A 53 14.39 8.40 -7.22
C LEU A 53 14.80 7.41 -8.32
N GLN A 54 15.61 7.83 -9.29
CA GLN A 54 16.15 6.95 -10.33
C GLN A 54 17.06 5.86 -9.72
N VAL A 55 17.89 6.23 -8.74
CA VAL A 55 18.73 5.27 -8.00
C VAL A 55 17.88 4.33 -7.16
N THR A 56 16.85 4.85 -6.47
CA THR A 56 15.86 4.03 -5.75
C THR A 56 15.21 3.01 -6.68
N MET A 57 14.73 3.43 -7.85
CA MET A 57 14.11 2.52 -8.82
C MET A 57 15.09 1.49 -9.39
N SER A 58 16.35 1.86 -9.60
CA SER A 58 17.40 0.90 -9.99
C SER A 58 17.55 -0.22 -8.95
N ALA A 59 17.55 0.09 -7.65
CA ALA A 59 17.60 -0.92 -6.59
C ALA A 59 16.34 -1.81 -6.57
N TYR A 60 15.16 -1.23 -6.80
CA TYR A 60 13.91 -1.98 -6.96
C TYR A 60 13.97 -2.98 -8.13
N TYR A 61 14.49 -2.58 -9.29
CA TYR A 61 14.64 -3.50 -10.42
C TYR A 61 15.67 -4.60 -10.17
N GLN A 62 16.73 -4.31 -9.41
CA GLN A 62 17.69 -5.34 -8.98
C GLN A 62 17.04 -6.36 -8.04
N LEU A 63 16.18 -5.91 -7.12
CA LEU A 63 15.40 -6.79 -6.26
C LEU A 63 14.47 -7.68 -7.09
N SER A 64 13.70 -7.11 -8.01
CA SER A 64 12.86 -7.87 -8.94
C SER A 64 13.65 -8.93 -9.71
N ALA A 65 14.80 -8.54 -10.29
CA ALA A 65 15.65 -9.45 -11.06
C ALA A 65 16.25 -10.58 -10.22
N ALA A 66 16.58 -10.33 -8.95
CA ALA A 66 17.06 -11.37 -8.04
C ALA A 66 15.94 -12.37 -7.70
N LEU A 67 14.71 -11.89 -7.48
CA LEU A 67 13.54 -12.74 -7.19
C LEU A 67 13.13 -13.62 -8.39
N VAL A 68 13.26 -13.09 -9.61
CA VAL A 68 13.11 -13.87 -10.84
C VAL A 68 14.08 -15.06 -10.86
N LYS A 69 15.34 -14.83 -10.46
CA LYS A 69 16.39 -15.86 -10.44
C LYS A 69 16.38 -16.75 -9.19
N ALA A 70 15.41 -16.57 -8.30
CA ALA A 70 15.37 -17.21 -6.98
C ALA A 70 16.66 -16.98 -6.14
N ASP A 71 17.39 -15.88 -6.39
CA ASP A 71 18.60 -15.51 -5.65
C ASP A 71 18.22 -14.73 -4.39
N THR A 72 18.01 -15.44 -3.29
CA THR A 72 17.59 -14.85 -2.02
C THR A 72 18.65 -13.93 -1.41
N MET A 73 19.94 -14.22 -1.59
CA MET A 73 21.02 -13.36 -1.10
C MET A 73 21.10 -12.06 -1.93
N GLY A 74 20.99 -12.17 -3.25
CA GLY A 74 20.89 -11.01 -4.14
C GLY A 74 19.66 -10.16 -3.84
N ALA A 75 18.53 -10.80 -3.57
CA ALA A 75 17.29 -10.12 -3.18
C ALA A 75 17.48 -9.36 -1.85
N ASP A 76 18.08 -9.98 -0.83
CA ASP A 76 18.32 -9.33 0.46
C ASP A 76 19.28 -8.13 0.32
N MET A 77 20.34 -8.24 -0.49
CA MET A 77 21.24 -7.12 -0.77
C MET A 77 20.52 -5.97 -1.51
N ALA A 78 19.71 -6.29 -2.52
CA ALA A 78 18.96 -5.29 -3.27
C ALA A 78 17.86 -4.63 -2.42
N ALA A 79 17.20 -5.38 -1.54
CA ALA A 79 16.22 -4.84 -0.59
C ALA A 79 16.86 -3.88 0.41
N ALA A 80 18.03 -4.22 0.96
CA ALA A 80 18.78 -3.32 1.85
C ALA A 80 19.21 -2.04 1.12
N ALA A 81 19.67 -2.14 -0.13
CA ALA A 81 20.01 -0.98 -0.95
C ALA A 81 18.77 -0.12 -1.25
N LEU A 82 17.66 -0.74 -1.64
CA LEU A 82 16.39 -0.05 -1.91
C LEU A 82 15.91 0.71 -0.67
N LYS A 83 15.94 0.06 0.50
CA LYS A 83 15.59 0.67 1.78
C LYS A 83 16.48 1.90 2.07
N TYR A 84 17.80 1.75 1.93
CA TYR A 84 18.73 2.87 2.13
C TYR A 84 18.41 4.08 1.22
N HIS A 85 18.09 3.83 -0.05
CA HIS A 85 17.75 4.88 -1.00
C HIS A 85 16.39 5.54 -0.69
N LEU A 86 15.40 4.77 -0.26
CA LEU A 86 14.10 5.28 0.23
C LEU A 86 14.28 6.18 1.45
N ASP A 87 15.04 5.72 2.45
CA ASP A 87 15.34 6.49 3.67
C ASP A 87 16.10 7.79 3.37
N SER A 88 16.83 7.82 2.26
CA SER A 88 17.62 8.97 1.81
C SER A 88 16.90 9.86 0.77
N LEU A 89 15.64 9.56 0.42
CA LEU A 89 14.92 10.36 -0.56
C LEU A 89 14.80 11.82 -0.10
N PRO A 90 15.20 12.81 -0.92
CA PRO A 90 15.22 14.20 -0.51
C PRO A 90 13.82 14.84 -0.64
N VAL A 91 12.80 14.24 -0.01
CA VAL A 91 11.39 14.66 -0.06
C VAL A 91 11.21 16.11 0.41
N ALA A 92 11.97 16.57 1.40
CA ALA A 92 11.98 17.94 1.88
C ALA A 92 12.52 18.95 0.86
N ARG A 93 13.25 18.47 -0.17
CA ARG A 93 13.82 19.29 -1.24
C ARG A 93 12.99 19.26 -2.52
N THR A 94 11.76 18.75 -2.46
CA THR A 94 10.86 18.70 -3.63
C THR A 94 10.25 20.07 -3.97
N GLY A 95 10.24 21.01 -3.03
CA GLY A 95 9.57 22.31 -3.18
C GLY A 95 8.04 22.23 -3.08
N LEU A 96 7.50 21.09 -2.64
CA LEU A 96 6.07 20.90 -2.37
C LEU A 96 5.67 21.52 -1.02
N ASP A 97 4.37 21.69 -0.80
CA ASP A 97 3.84 22.09 0.50
C ASP A 97 4.10 21.03 1.58
N SER A 98 4.05 21.46 2.84
CA SER A 98 4.38 20.61 3.98
C SER A 98 3.52 19.35 4.10
N SER A 99 2.25 19.41 3.69
CA SER A 99 1.35 18.27 3.73
C SER A 99 1.81 17.19 2.76
N ARG A 100 2.12 17.58 1.52
CA ARG A 100 2.62 16.64 0.49
C ARG A 100 4.01 16.10 0.82
N VAL A 101 4.89 16.93 1.38
CA VAL A 101 6.20 16.47 1.87
C VAL A 101 6.03 15.41 2.97
N ALA A 102 5.16 15.65 3.95
CA ALA A 102 4.89 14.70 5.03
C ALA A 102 4.31 13.38 4.50
N GLN A 103 3.38 13.45 3.55
CA GLN A 103 2.77 12.26 2.97
C GLN A 103 3.79 11.43 2.16
N LEU A 104 4.62 12.07 1.32
CA LEU A 104 5.69 11.38 0.59
C LEU A 104 6.72 10.76 1.54
N ALA A 105 7.07 11.44 2.62
CA ALA A 105 7.95 10.89 3.65
C ALA A 105 7.34 9.66 4.33
N GLY A 106 6.04 9.72 4.64
CA GLY A 106 5.29 8.60 5.20
C GLY A 106 5.24 7.39 4.27
N GLN A 107 4.94 7.61 2.97
CA GLN A 107 4.94 6.55 1.96
C GLN A 107 6.33 5.91 1.82
N ALA A 108 7.39 6.71 1.70
CA ALA A 108 8.76 6.20 1.61
C ALA A 108 9.14 5.37 2.85
N SER A 109 8.79 5.86 4.05
CA SER A 109 9.03 5.15 5.31
C SER A 109 8.23 3.85 5.42
N GLY A 110 7.01 3.81 4.89
CA GLY A 110 6.19 2.59 4.82
C GLY A 110 6.88 1.51 4.00
N ILE A 111 7.35 1.87 2.80
CA ILE A 111 8.08 0.95 1.92
C ILE A 111 9.38 0.47 2.60
N SER A 112 10.12 1.37 3.24
CA SER A 112 11.32 1.02 4.01
C SER A 112 11.05 0.03 5.14
N ALA A 113 9.89 0.13 5.81
CA ALA A 113 9.50 -0.80 6.87
C ALA A 113 9.15 -2.19 6.31
N GLU A 114 8.49 -2.27 5.15
CA GLU A 114 8.25 -3.56 4.47
C GLU A 114 9.55 -4.25 4.08
N LEU A 115 10.52 -3.49 3.58
CA LEU A 115 11.84 -4.01 3.23
C LEU A 115 12.62 -4.49 4.46
N GLU A 116 12.53 -3.77 5.57
CA GLU A 116 13.10 -4.23 6.84
C GLU A 116 12.45 -5.56 7.29
N GLY A 117 11.12 -5.64 7.20
CA GLY A 117 10.37 -6.86 7.47
C GLY A 117 10.80 -8.04 6.60
N MET A 118 11.01 -7.80 5.30
CA MET A 118 11.54 -8.78 4.36
C MET A 118 12.91 -9.33 4.79
N LEU A 119 13.82 -8.45 5.23
CA LEU A 119 15.20 -8.80 5.57
C LEU A 119 15.30 -9.68 6.82
N ILE A 120 14.37 -9.53 7.77
CA ILE A 120 14.32 -10.34 8.99
C ILE A 120 13.43 -11.58 8.85
N ASP A 121 12.67 -11.69 7.76
CA ASP A 121 11.76 -12.80 7.52
C ASP A 121 12.50 -14.11 7.24
N LYS A 122 12.04 -15.16 7.92
CA LYS A 122 12.57 -16.52 7.88
C LYS A 122 11.85 -17.43 6.88
N ASN A 123 10.83 -16.93 6.17
CA ASN A 123 10.06 -17.71 5.20
C ASN A 123 10.75 -17.88 3.82
N GLY A 124 12.06 -17.58 3.72
CA GLY A 124 12.83 -17.79 2.50
C GLY A 124 12.31 -16.99 1.30
N LEU A 125 12.37 -17.61 0.12
CA LEU A 125 12.01 -16.98 -1.16
C LEU A 125 10.53 -16.53 -1.22
N ASP A 126 9.62 -17.34 -0.70
CA ASP A 126 8.18 -17.04 -0.73
C ASP A 126 7.85 -15.82 0.12
N GLY A 127 8.46 -15.71 1.31
CA GLY A 127 8.36 -14.51 2.14
C GLY A 127 8.84 -13.24 1.43
N ARG A 128 9.94 -13.35 0.69
CA ARG A 128 10.53 -12.23 -0.08
C ARG A 128 9.64 -11.82 -1.25
N ARG A 129 9.01 -12.79 -1.93
CA ARG A 129 8.04 -12.52 -3.00
C ARG A 129 6.77 -11.84 -2.47
N LEU A 130 6.27 -12.27 -1.31
CA LEU A 130 5.13 -11.63 -0.65
C LEU A 130 5.44 -10.18 -0.26
N ALA A 131 6.58 -9.95 0.40
CA ALA A 131 7.01 -8.59 0.73
C ALA A 131 7.22 -7.73 -0.53
N PHE A 132 7.80 -8.30 -1.59
CA PHE A 132 8.00 -7.60 -2.85
C PHE A 132 6.69 -7.15 -3.51
N GLN A 133 5.61 -7.93 -3.40
CA GLN A 133 4.29 -7.50 -3.87
C GLN A 133 3.82 -6.25 -3.13
N MET A 134 3.96 -6.21 -1.79
CA MET A 134 3.60 -5.05 -0.99
C MET A 134 4.45 -3.81 -1.34
N VAL A 135 5.77 -4.00 -1.46
CA VAL A 135 6.71 -2.96 -1.89
C VAL A 135 6.33 -2.42 -3.27
N SER A 136 5.96 -3.30 -4.20
CA SER A 136 5.58 -2.91 -5.57
C SER A 136 4.34 -2.03 -5.63
N ASP A 137 3.30 -2.37 -4.86
CA ASP A 137 2.07 -1.59 -4.82
C ASP A 137 2.29 -0.23 -4.14
N GLN A 138 3.01 -0.19 -3.02
CA GLN A 138 3.31 1.07 -2.34
C GLN A 138 4.22 1.98 -3.18
N LEU A 139 5.20 1.42 -3.88
CA LEU A 139 6.07 2.18 -4.76
C LEU A 139 5.32 2.71 -5.98
N TYR A 140 4.37 1.95 -6.53
CA TYR A 140 3.47 2.45 -7.57
C TYR A 140 2.67 3.66 -7.09
N ASP A 141 2.13 3.62 -5.87
CA ASP A 141 1.40 4.75 -5.30
C ASP A 141 2.31 5.98 -5.07
N LEU A 142 3.56 5.79 -4.64
CA LEU A 142 4.53 6.88 -4.55
C LEU A 142 4.80 7.50 -5.94
N LEU A 143 5.05 6.67 -6.94
CA LEU A 143 5.38 7.09 -8.31
C LEU A 143 4.21 7.77 -9.03
N ARG A 144 2.97 7.44 -8.70
CA ARG A 144 1.79 8.16 -9.21
C ARG A 144 1.76 9.62 -8.78
N VAL A 145 2.41 9.94 -7.66
CA VAL A 145 2.48 11.28 -7.11
C VAL A 145 3.72 11.98 -7.65
N THR A 146 4.88 11.33 -7.56
CA THR A 146 6.18 11.89 -7.96
C THR A 146 6.86 11.02 -9.02
N PRO A 147 6.37 11.03 -10.26
CA PRO A 147 6.86 10.13 -11.30
C PRO A 147 8.29 10.42 -11.73
N LEU A 148 8.96 9.38 -12.26
CA LEU A 148 10.26 9.54 -12.91
C LEU A 148 10.12 10.43 -14.15
N LYS A 149 11.07 11.35 -14.30
CA LYS A 149 11.14 12.25 -15.46
C LYS A 149 11.63 11.49 -16.69
N ASN A 150 10.92 11.61 -17.81
CA ASN A 150 11.31 11.06 -19.12
C ASN A 150 11.47 9.52 -19.17
N THR A 151 10.95 8.79 -18.19
CA THR A 151 11.03 7.33 -18.12
C THR A 151 9.63 6.75 -18.01
N ALA A 152 9.31 5.76 -18.84
CA ALA A 152 8.06 5.02 -18.72
C ALA A 152 8.24 3.91 -17.67
N ILE A 153 7.28 3.78 -16.77
CA ILE A 153 7.21 2.67 -15.81
C ILE A 153 5.93 1.90 -16.11
N PHE A 154 6.07 0.62 -16.42
CA PHE A 154 4.96 -0.28 -16.71
C PHE A 154 4.54 -0.97 -15.43
N ARG A 155 3.25 -0.89 -15.09
CA ARG A 155 2.67 -1.76 -14.08
C ARG A 155 2.22 -3.04 -14.77
N GLN A 156 2.82 -4.15 -14.36
CA GLN A 156 2.52 -5.47 -14.89
C GLN A 156 1.76 -6.28 -13.85
N TYR A 157 0.98 -7.26 -14.28
CA TYR A 157 0.12 -8.07 -13.43
C TYR A 157 0.09 -9.53 -13.88
N CYS A 158 0.18 -10.48 -12.95
CA CYS A 158 -0.08 -11.90 -13.21
C CYS A 158 -1.26 -12.32 -12.32
N PRO A 159 -2.39 -12.78 -12.89
CA PRO A 159 -3.56 -13.18 -12.13
C PRO A 159 -3.32 -14.45 -11.31
N MET A 160 -2.33 -15.26 -11.67
CA MET A 160 -2.05 -16.55 -11.02
C MET A 160 -1.15 -16.42 -9.78
N ALA A 161 -0.54 -15.26 -9.54
CA ALA A 161 0.34 -15.06 -8.39
C ALA A 161 -0.37 -15.37 -7.07
N PHE A 162 0.35 -16.04 -6.17
CA PHE A 162 -0.10 -16.38 -4.83
C PHE A 162 -1.48 -17.05 -4.80
N ASP A 163 -1.60 -18.26 -5.36
CA ASP A 163 -2.83 -19.05 -5.39
C ASP A 163 -3.99 -18.36 -6.13
N ASN A 164 -3.70 -17.76 -7.29
CA ASN A 164 -4.67 -17.00 -8.09
C ASN A 164 -5.27 -15.75 -7.40
N ARG A 165 -4.62 -15.23 -6.36
CA ARG A 165 -4.98 -13.92 -5.78
C ARG A 165 -4.53 -12.77 -6.69
N GLY A 166 -3.49 -13.03 -7.48
CA GLY A 166 -2.89 -12.09 -8.41
C GLY A 166 -2.00 -11.05 -7.71
N ALA A 167 -1.05 -10.51 -8.46
CA ALA A 167 -0.10 -9.54 -7.95
C ALA A 167 0.44 -8.64 -9.05
N HIS A 168 0.72 -7.39 -8.69
CA HIS A 168 1.32 -6.39 -9.57
C HIS A 168 2.81 -6.24 -9.29
N TRP A 169 3.57 -5.82 -10.29
CA TRP A 169 4.93 -5.32 -10.13
C TRP A 169 5.21 -4.20 -11.12
N LEU A 170 6.33 -3.51 -10.95
CA LEU A 170 6.78 -2.44 -11.83
C LEU A 170 7.94 -2.92 -12.71
N SER A 171 7.99 -2.41 -13.93
CA SER A 171 9.04 -2.71 -14.91
C SER A 171 9.41 -1.46 -15.71
N ASP A 172 10.65 -1.36 -16.13
CA ASP A 172 11.14 -0.38 -17.10
C ASP A 172 10.96 -0.87 -18.56
N LYS A 173 10.47 -2.10 -18.73
CA LYS A 173 10.24 -2.75 -20.03
C LYS A 173 8.82 -3.27 -20.14
N THR A 174 8.33 -3.39 -21.38
CA THR A 174 7.04 -4.03 -21.68
C THR A 174 7.12 -5.56 -21.64
N GLU A 175 8.33 -6.12 -21.74
CA GLU A 175 8.55 -7.57 -21.61
C GLU A 175 8.10 -8.05 -20.23
N ILE A 176 7.36 -9.16 -20.21
CA ILE A 176 6.87 -9.79 -18.99
C ILE A 176 7.94 -10.73 -18.45
N VAL A 177 8.47 -10.38 -17.27
CA VAL A 177 9.42 -11.16 -16.50
C VAL A 177 8.91 -11.24 -15.06
N ASN A 178 8.21 -12.31 -14.74
CA ASN A 178 7.42 -12.45 -13.51
C ASN A 178 8.31 -12.78 -12.29
N PRO A 179 8.38 -11.89 -11.27
CA PRO A 179 9.21 -12.11 -10.09
C PRO A 179 8.62 -13.13 -9.09
N TYR A 180 7.36 -13.53 -9.26
CA TYR A 180 6.62 -14.37 -8.31
C TYR A 180 6.74 -15.87 -8.54
N PHE A 181 7.08 -16.30 -9.76
CA PHE A 181 7.15 -17.73 -10.13
C PHE A 181 8.51 -18.17 -10.67
N GLY A 182 9.47 -17.24 -10.87
CA GLY A 182 10.76 -17.57 -11.48
C GLY A 182 10.58 -18.20 -12.86
N ASP A 183 11.40 -19.21 -13.17
CA ASP A 183 11.43 -19.85 -14.49
C ASP A 183 10.15 -20.61 -14.86
N GLU A 184 9.32 -21.01 -13.89
CA GLU A 184 8.12 -21.83 -14.14
C GLU A 184 7.03 -21.07 -14.91
N MET A 185 6.93 -19.75 -14.72
CA MET A 185 5.92 -18.89 -15.37
C MET A 185 6.48 -17.51 -15.68
N LEU A 186 7.71 -17.45 -16.20
CA LEU A 186 8.43 -16.20 -16.44
C LEU A 186 7.63 -15.17 -17.25
N HIS A 187 6.82 -15.64 -18.20
CA HIS A 187 6.00 -14.79 -19.08
C HIS A 187 4.52 -14.74 -18.67
N CYS A 188 4.13 -15.21 -17.48
CA CYS A 188 2.76 -14.96 -16.97
C CYS A 188 2.59 -13.48 -16.64
N GLY A 189 1.75 -12.80 -17.40
CA GLY A 189 1.23 -11.50 -17.05
C GLY A 189 0.93 -10.61 -18.23
N SER A 190 0.53 -9.38 -17.92
CA SER A 190 0.23 -8.33 -18.89
C SER A 190 0.53 -6.96 -18.30
N VAL A 191 0.87 -5.99 -19.15
CA VAL A 191 0.89 -4.58 -18.75
C VAL A 191 -0.55 -4.13 -18.47
N THR A 192 -0.82 -3.62 -17.28
CA THR A 192 -2.14 -3.11 -16.86
C THR A 192 -2.19 -1.59 -16.78
N ASP A 193 -1.04 -0.93 -16.59
CA ASP A 193 -0.93 0.52 -16.59
C ASP A 193 0.46 0.99 -17.02
N THR A 194 0.59 2.27 -17.39
CA THR A 194 1.86 2.91 -17.73
C THR A 194 1.94 4.30 -17.13
N LEU A 195 2.89 4.50 -16.23
CA LEU A 195 3.26 5.81 -15.71
C LEU A 195 4.24 6.45 -16.71
N ARG A 196 3.82 7.56 -17.32
CA ARG A 196 4.64 8.35 -18.25
C ARG A 196 4.30 9.83 -18.07
N PHE A 197 5.33 10.63 -17.79
CA PHE A 197 5.20 12.05 -17.46
C PHE A 197 6.26 12.87 -18.17
#